data_AF-A0AAW5TEC4-F1
#
_entry.id   AF-A0AAW5TEC4-F1
#
_cell.length_a   1.000
_cell.length_b   1.000
_cell.length_c   1.000
_cell.angle_alpha   90.00
_cell.angle_beta   90.00
_cell.angle_gamma   90.00
#
_symmetry.space_group_name_H-M   'P 1'
#
loop_
_entity.id
_entity.type
_entity.pdbx_description
1 polymer ?
#
loop_
_entity_poly.entity_id
_entity_poly.type
_entity_poly.pdbx_seq_one_letter_code
_entity_poly.pdbx_strand_id
1 'polypeptide(L)'
;PAIVMFGLAIIPMIYALILTGAYDDPLGNLNEIPAAIVNEDRGTQLDGSEVNLGASITAKLLETEERQNFQWQEYSAVEAEQKLASGDIYAVLSIPASFSSDATSIARGPGVAT
;
A
#
# COMPACT_ATOMS: atom_id res chain seq x y z
N PRO A 1 -38.36 -35.11 7.48
CA PRO A 1 -37.23 -35.02 8.44
C PRO A 1 -35.85 -34.96 7.76
N ALA A 2 -35.49 -35.91 6.89
CA ALA A 2 -34.16 -35.97 6.25
C ALA A 2 -33.82 -34.73 5.39
N ILE A 3 -34.77 -34.21 4.61
CA ILE A 3 -34.59 -33.00 3.78
C ILE A 3 -34.24 -31.77 4.63
N VAL A 4 -34.87 -31.62 5.79
CA VAL A 4 -34.62 -30.50 6.71
C VAL A 4 -33.24 -30.63 7.35
N MET A 5 -32.82 -31.84 7.74
CA MET A 5 -31.47 -32.08 8.27
C MET A 5 -30.39 -31.83 7.22
N PHE A 6 -30.63 -32.21 5.96
CA PHE A 6 -29.70 -31.95 4.86
C PHE A 6 -29.58 -30.44 4.57
N GLY A 7 -30.72 -29.72 4.54
CA GLY A 7 -30.72 -28.26 4.40
C GLY A 7 -29.96 -27.54 5.53
N LEU A 8 -30.12 -27.99 6.78
CA LEU A 8 -29.42 -27.43 7.93
C LEU A 8 -27.91 -27.67 7.88
N ALA A 9 -27.47 -28.81 7.32
CA ALA A 9 -26.05 -29.12 7.12
C ALA A 9 -25.40 -28.34 5.97
N ILE A 10 -26.18 -27.89 4.98
CA ILE A 10 -25.69 -27.08 3.86
C ILE A 10 -25.28 -25.67 4.31
N ILE A 11 -25.99 -25.06 5.26
CA ILE A 11 -25.69 -23.70 5.75
C ILE A 11 -24.24 -23.55 6.27
N PRO A 12 -23.75 -24.38 7.22
CA PRO A 12 -22.37 -24.28 7.68
C PRO A 12 -21.37 -24.71 6.60
N MET A 13 -21.75 -25.58 5.66
CA MET A 13 -20.89 -25.98 4.55
C MET A 13 -20.66 -24.83 3.56
N ILE A 14 -21.70 -24.10 3.17
CA ILE A 14 -21.57 -22.92 2.31
C ILE A 14 -20.71 -21.86 3.00
N TYR A 15 -20.93 -21.64 4.30
CA TYR A 15 -20.10 -20.70 5.07
C TYR A 15 -18.62 -21.12 5.07
N ALA A 16 -18.34 -22.40 5.34
CA ALA A 16 -16.98 -22.93 5.30
C ALA A 16 -16.33 -22.78 3.92
N LEU A 17 -17.06 -23.06 2.83
CA LEU A 17 -16.55 -22.90 1.46
C LEU A 17 -16.21 -21.44 1.12
N ILE A 18 -17.10 -20.51 1.46
CA ILE A 18 -16.85 -19.06 1.25
C ILE A 18 -15.64 -18.62 2.06
N LEU A 19 -15.57 -19.02 3.34
CA LEU A 19 -14.50 -18.62 4.25
C LEU A 19 -13.14 -19.18 3.81
N THR A 20 -13.09 -20.45 3.40
CA THR A 20 -11.86 -21.07 2.87
C THR A 20 -11.38 -20.37 1.60
N GLY A 21 -12.28 -20.05 0.67
CA GLY A 21 -11.92 -19.30 -0.54
C GLY A 21 -11.39 -17.89 -0.22
N ALA A 22 -12.00 -17.20 0.74
CA ALA A 22 -11.55 -15.88 1.18
C ALA A 22 -10.18 -15.91 1.91
N TYR A 23 -9.80 -17.02 2.52
CA TYR A 23 -8.50 -17.17 3.19
C TYR A 23 -7.35 -17.47 2.23
N ASP A 24 -7.62 -18.12 1.10
CA ASP A 24 -6.59 -18.49 0.14
C ASP A 24 -5.97 -17.26 -0.53
N ASP A 25 -6.79 -16.24 -0.83
CA ASP A 25 -6.31 -14.94 -1.31
C ASP A 25 -7.22 -13.75 -0.91
N PRO A 26 -7.17 -13.31 0.36
CA PRO A 26 -8.00 -12.20 0.84
C PRO A 26 -7.66 -10.84 0.20
N LEU A 27 -6.48 -10.75 -0.44
CA LEU A 27 -5.94 -9.55 -1.06
C LEU A 27 -5.70 -9.74 -2.57
N GLY A 28 -6.21 -10.81 -3.17
CA GLY A 28 -5.91 -11.14 -4.58
C GLY A 28 -6.43 -10.11 -5.56
N ASN A 29 -7.57 -9.51 -5.20
CA ASN A 29 -8.23 -8.46 -6.00
C ASN A 29 -7.77 -7.04 -5.60
N LEU A 30 -6.82 -6.92 -4.67
CA LEU A 30 -6.31 -5.62 -4.26
C LEU A 30 -5.50 -4.98 -5.41
N ASN A 31 -4.94 -5.81 -6.31
CA ASN A 31 -4.42 -5.44 -7.65
C ASN A 31 -5.42 -4.65 -8.53
N GLU A 32 -6.69 -4.53 -8.15
CA GLU A 32 -7.71 -3.77 -8.90
C GLU A 32 -8.13 -2.47 -8.21
N ILE A 33 -7.64 -2.22 -6.98
CA ILE A 33 -8.04 -1.06 -6.19
C ILE A 33 -7.10 0.12 -6.52
N PRO A 34 -7.61 1.21 -7.11
CA PRO A 34 -6.77 2.38 -7.43
C PRO A 34 -6.28 3.07 -6.16
N ALA A 35 -4.99 3.39 -6.12
CA ALA A 35 -4.35 4.10 -5.03
C ALA A 35 -3.38 5.16 -5.55
N ALA A 36 -3.22 6.25 -4.78
CA ALA A 36 -2.30 7.32 -5.12
C ALA A 36 -1.01 7.22 -4.30
N ILE A 37 0.11 7.55 -4.94
CA ILE A 37 1.36 7.92 -4.27
C ILE A 37 1.55 9.42 -4.49
N VAL A 38 1.80 10.14 -3.40
CA VAL A 38 2.15 11.57 -3.43
C VAL A 38 3.55 11.68 -2.87
N ASN A 39 4.54 11.94 -3.72
CA ASN A 39 5.93 12.04 -3.30
C ASN A 39 6.41 13.49 -3.29
N GLU A 40 6.59 14.04 -2.09
CA GLU A 40 7.15 15.38 -1.89
C GLU A 40 8.61 15.35 -1.43
N ASP A 41 9.20 14.15 -1.25
CA ASP A 41 10.55 13.95 -0.74
C ASP A 41 11.58 14.69 -1.58
N ARG A 42 12.41 15.50 -0.91
CA ARG A 42 13.45 16.29 -1.57
C ARG A 42 14.80 15.57 -1.63
N GLY A 43 14.87 14.36 -1.09
CA GLY A 43 16.13 13.65 -0.89
C GLY A 43 16.97 14.30 0.23
N THR A 44 18.12 13.69 0.49
CA THR A 44 19.11 14.16 1.46
C THR A 44 20.50 13.79 1.00
N GLN A 45 21.53 14.41 1.58
CA GLN A 45 22.89 13.91 1.45
C GLN A 45 23.27 13.04 2.66
N LEU A 46 23.90 11.90 2.39
CA LEU A 46 24.50 11.01 3.36
C LEU A 46 25.91 10.65 2.90
N ASP A 47 26.92 10.95 3.71
CA ASP A 47 28.33 10.65 3.44
C ASP A 47 28.83 11.16 2.07
N GLY A 48 28.33 12.32 1.62
CA GLY A 48 28.69 12.93 0.33
C GLY A 48 28.00 12.30 -0.88
N SER A 49 27.05 11.39 -0.66
CA SER A 49 26.19 10.82 -1.69
C SER A 49 24.76 11.35 -1.56
N GLU A 50 24.12 11.65 -2.69
CA GLU A 50 22.70 12.01 -2.73
C GLU A 50 21.85 10.75 -2.58
N VAL A 51 20.94 10.78 -1.61
CA VAL A 51 20.05 9.69 -1.27
C VAL A 51 18.60 10.20 -1.39
N ASN A 52 17.85 9.61 -2.33
CA ASN A 52 16.43 9.89 -2.52
C ASN A 52 15.62 8.59 -2.33
N LEU A 53 15.22 8.36 -1.08
CA LEU A 53 14.44 7.20 -0.69
C LEU A 53 12.99 7.31 -1.15
N GLY A 54 12.39 8.51 -1.18
CA GLY A 54 11.02 8.70 -1.65
C GLY A 54 10.86 8.30 -3.11
N ALA A 55 11.77 8.75 -3.98
CA ALA A 55 11.79 8.35 -5.39
C ALA A 55 12.03 6.84 -5.56
N SER A 56 12.93 6.26 -4.75
CA SER A 56 13.21 4.82 -4.79
C SER A 56 11.99 3.97 -4.41
N ILE A 57 11.23 4.38 -3.40
CA ILE A 57 9.99 3.70 -2.99
C ILE A 57 8.91 3.89 -4.05
N THR A 58 8.75 5.12 -4.57
CA THR A 58 7.77 5.44 -5.62
C THR A 58 8.00 4.57 -6.86
N ALA A 59 9.24 4.51 -7.35
CA ALA A 59 9.61 3.68 -8.49
C ALA A 59 9.29 2.19 -8.24
N LYS A 60 9.69 1.64 -7.08
CA LYS A 60 9.39 0.24 -6.75
C LYS A 60 7.90 -0.06 -6.70
N LEU A 61 7.09 0.83 -6.15
CA LEU A 61 5.64 0.62 -6.06
C LEU A 61 4.96 0.72 -7.44
N LEU A 62 5.48 1.54 -8.34
CA LEU A 62 4.99 1.65 -9.73
C LEU A 62 5.45 0.50 -10.62
N GLU A 63 6.67 -0.03 -10.42
CA GLU A 63 7.29 -1.07 -11.27
C GLU A 63 6.92 -2.50 -10.88
N THR A 64 6.49 -2.75 -9.64
CA THR A 64 6.26 -4.11 -9.16
C THR A 64 5.02 -4.71 -9.82
N GLU A 65 5.18 -5.49 -10.90
CA GLU A 65 4.08 -6.25 -11.51
C GLU A 65 3.69 -7.52 -10.72
N GLU A 66 4.54 -7.98 -9.79
CA GLU A 66 4.29 -9.18 -9.00
C GLU A 66 3.49 -8.87 -7.73
N ARG A 67 2.24 -9.35 -7.68
CA ARG A 67 1.34 -9.28 -6.50
C ARG A 67 1.16 -7.84 -5.98
N GLN A 68 0.69 -6.93 -6.83
CA GLN A 68 0.29 -5.60 -6.37
C GLN A 68 -0.86 -5.72 -5.37
N ASN A 69 -0.68 -5.07 -4.23
CA ASN A 69 -1.77 -4.85 -3.29
C ASN A 69 -2.66 -3.68 -3.71
N PHE A 70 -2.20 -2.77 -4.56
CA PHE A 70 -3.00 -1.67 -5.10
C PHE A 70 -2.51 -1.29 -6.50
N GLN A 71 -3.38 -0.74 -7.34
CA GLN A 71 -2.96 -0.08 -8.58
C GLN A 71 -2.42 1.30 -8.26
N TRP A 72 -1.12 1.38 -8.04
CA TRP A 72 -0.46 2.63 -7.68
C TRP A 72 -0.32 3.56 -8.88
N GLN A 73 -0.66 4.83 -8.67
CA GLN A 73 -0.41 5.92 -9.62
C GLN A 73 0.10 7.14 -8.87
N GLU A 74 1.04 7.86 -9.48
CA GLU A 74 1.57 9.08 -8.89
C GLU A 74 0.63 10.27 -9.18
N TYR A 75 0.34 11.05 -8.15
CA TYR A 75 -0.51 12.24 -8.23
C TYR A 75 0.08 13.38 -7.40
N SER A 76 -0.28 14.61 -7.72
CA SER A 76 -0.05 15.73 -6.80
C SER A 76 -0.91 15.59 -5.54
N ALA A 77 -0.51 16.22 -4.44
CA ALA A 77 -1.28 16.20 -3.19
C ALA A 77 -2.74 16.64 -3.38
N VAL A 78 -2.94 17.68 -4.19
CA VAL A 78 -4.27 18.23 -4.49
C VAL A 78 -5.10 17.26 -5.33
N GLU A 79 -4.52 16.63 -6.35
CA GLU A 79 -5.23 15.65 -7.18
C GLU A 79 -5.58 14.38 -6.42
N ALA A 80 -4.66 13.90 -5.58
CA ALA A 80 -4.90 12.74 -4.72
C ALA A 80 -6.04 13.00 -3.74
N GLU A 81 -6.09 14.18 -3.11
CA GLU A 81 -7.19 14.56 -2.22
C GLU A 81 -8.54 14.60 -2.96
N GLN A 82 -8.58 15.20 -4.15
CA GLN A 82 -9.79 15.26 -4.97
C GLN A 82 -10.27 13.87 -5.39
N LYS A 83 -9.36 13.00 -5.83
CA LYS A 83 -9.67 11.63 -6.25
C LYS A 83 -10.10 10.74 -5.09
N LEU A 84 -9.54 10.97 -3.90
CA LEU A 84 -9.96 10.28 -2.69
C LEU A 84 -11.37 10.73 -2.28
N ALA A 85 -11.68 12.02 -2.42
CA ALA A 85 -13.00 12.56 -2.12
C ALA A 85 -14.07 12.12 -3.14
N SER A 86 -13.72 11.95 -4.42
CA SER A 86 -14.62 11.43 -5.45
C SER A 86 -14.83 9.91 -5.37
N GLY A 87 -13.95 9.19 -4.68
CA GLY A 87 -13.94 7.73 -4.63
C GLY A 87 -13.29 7.07 -5.85
N ASP A 88 -12.57 7.84 -6.67
CA ASP A 88 -11.79 7.32 -7.80
C ASP A 88 -10.56 6.53 -7.35
N ILE A 89 -10.04 6.86 -6.16
CA ILE A 89 -8.99 6.10 -5.46
C ILE A 89 -9.45 5.81 -4.03
N TYR A 90 -8.88 4.76 -3.43
CA TYR A 90 -9.28 4.28 -2.11
C TYR A 90 -8.19 4.42 -1.05
N ALA A 91 -6.97 4.75 -1.45
CA ALA A 91 -5.85 4.97 -0.56
C ALA A 91 -4.90 6.02 -1.13
N VAL A 92 -4.22 6.74 -0.23
CA VAL A 92 -3.15 7.69 -0.57
C VAL A 92 -1.95 7.37 0.32
N LEU A 93 -0.79 7.15 -0.30
CA LEU A 93 0.50 7.08 0.38
C LEU A 93 1.22 8.42 0.17
N SER A 94 1.30 9.23 1.22
CA SER A 94 2.02 10.51 1.20
C SER A 94 3.43 10.34 1.74
N ILE A 95 4.43 10.69 0.92
CA ILE A 95 5.85 10.72 1.30
C ILE A 95 6.22 12.19 1.52
N PRO A 96 6.44 12.63 2.78
CA PRO A 96 6.69 14.02 3.09
C PRO A 96 8.07 14.49 2.62
N ALA A 97 8.22 15.81 2.48
CA ALA A 97 9.46 16.43 2.00
C ALA A 97 10.74 16.11 2.78
N SER A 98 10.63 15.75 4.06
CA SER A 98 11.75 15.42 4.95
C SER A 98 12.08 13.92 5.00
N PHE A 99 11.33 13.07 4.28
CA PHE A 99 11.37 11.62 4.45
C PHE A 99 12.78 11.03 4.35
N SER A 100 13.53 11.37 3.30
CA SER A 100 14.90 10.88 3.14
C SER A 100 15.82 11.35 4.27
N SER A 101 15.68 12.60 4.72
CA SER A 101 16.47 13.15 5.82
C SER A 101 16.21 12.41 7.13
N ASP A 102 14.93 12.18 7.45
CA ASP A 102 14.51 11.51 8.68
C ASP A 102 14.91 10.03 8.67
N ALA A 103 14.71 9.34 7.54
CA ALA A 103 15.06 7.93 7.39
C ALA A 103 16.58 7.70 7.49
N THR A 104 17.39 8.58 6.89
CA THR A 104 18.86 8.50 6.99
C THR A 104 19.41 8.98 8.34
N SER A 105 18.64 9.77 9.10
CA SER A 105 19.04 10.19 10.46
C SER A 105 19.23 8.99 11.40
N ILE A 106 18.46 7.91 11.23
CA ILE A 106 18.63 6.68 12.01
C ILE A 106 19.96 5.99 11.66
N ALA A 107 20.34 5.99 10.38
CA ALA A 107 21.62 5.45 9.92
C ALA A 107 22.83 6.26 10.46
N ARG A 108 22.62 7.55 10.77
CA ARG A 108 23.66 8.45 11.29
C ARG A 108 24.04 8.15 12.76
N GLY A 109 23.18 7.48 13.53
CA GLY A 109 23.43 7.11 14.93
C GLY A 109 23.64 8.31 15.90
N PRO A 110 23.56 8.12 17.22
CA PRO A 110 23.70 9.20 18.21
C PRO A 110 25.14 9.73 18.40
N GLY A 111 26.01 9.60 17.39
CA GLY A 111 27.44 9.94 17.49
C GLY A 111 27.89 11.14 16.65
N VAL A 112 27.00 11.76 15.87
CA VAL A 112 27.35 12.87 14.95
C VAL A 112 26.50 14.11 15.21
N ALA A 113 26.43 14.50 16.48
CA ALA A 113 26.01 15.83 16.90
C ALA A 113 27.08 16.37 17.84
N THR A 114 28.17 16.88 17.26
CA THR A 114 29.06 17.84 17.90
C THR A 114 28.65 19.24 17.50
#